data_AF-A0A6I9NZB9-F1
#
_entry.id   AF-A0A6I9NZB9-F1
#
_cell.length_a   1.000
_cell.length_b   1.000
_cell.length_c   1.000
_cell.angle_alpha   90.00
_cell.angle_beta   90.00
_cell.angle_gamma   90.00
#
_symmetry.space_group_name_H-M   'P 1'
#
loop_
_entity.id
_entity.type
_entity.pdbx_description
1 polymer ?
#
loop_
_entity_poly.entity_id
_entity_poly.type
_entity_poly.pdbx_seq_one_letter_code
_entity_poly.pdbx_strand_id
1 'polypeptide(L)'
;FSVVLRLLGIDEWQHTGFQYDVISCLNLLDRCEHPLHLLQDIRLSLVPSTGRLILAAVLPFQPYVEVGGKWQRPKEHIKVQGKTWEEQVTNLSSEVFRKAGFEVEAVTRLPYLCEGDMYNDYYVLDDAVFVLKVSDNTSESA
;
A
#
# COMPACT_ATOMS: atom_id res chain seq x y z
N PHE A 1 -24.98 8.28 17.32
CA PHE A 1 -23.60 8.34 16.80
C PHE A 1 -23.64 9.02 15.45
N SER A 2 -23.06 10.22 15.32
CA SER A 2 -22.92 10.89 14.03
C SER A 2 -21.45 10.75 13.62
N VAL A 3 -21.18 10.09 12.49
CA VAL A 3 -19.85 10.07 11.90
C VAL A 3 -19.73 11.33 11.04
N VAL A 4 -18.74 12.17 11.32
CA VAL A 4 -18.42 13.32 10.47
C VAL A 4 -17.35 12.88 9.49
N LEU A 5 -17.67 12.89 8.20
CA LEU A 5 -16.71 12.64 7.13
C LEU A 5 -16.04 13.95 6.74
N ARG A 6 -14.71 13.95 6.69
CA ARG A 6 -13.91 15.06 6.20
C ARG A 6 -13.09 14.60 5.02
N LEU A 7 -13.26 15.26 3.87
CA LEU A 7 -12.38 15.07 2.72
C LEU A 7 -11.13 15.92 2.94
N LEU A 8 -9.96 15.29 2.80
CA LEU A 8 -8.66 15.95 2.85
C LEU A 8 -8.04 15.93 1.46
N GLY A 9 -7.25 16.95 1.13
CA GLY A 9 -6.48 16.97 -0.11
C GLY A 9 -5.44 15.85 -0.16
N ILE A 10 -5.09 15.43 -1.37
CA ILE A 10 -4.12 14.35 -1.62
C ILE A 10 -2.73 14.64 -1.04
N ASP A 11 -2.34 15.91 -0.97
CA ASP A 11 -1.07 16.38 -0.42
C ASP A 11 -1.23 17.04 0.96
N GLU A 12 -2.39 16.91 1.60
CA GLU A 12 -2.71 17.56 2.86
C GLU A 12 -2.84 16.59 4.04
N TRP A 13 -3.35 15.38 3.79
CA TRP A 13 -3.76 14.45 4.83
C TRP A 13 -2.62 14.07 5.79
N GLN A 14 -1.40 13.97 5.26
CA GLN A 14 -0.16 13.66 5.98
C GLN A 14 0.42 14.86 6.76
N HIS A 15 -0.03 16.08 6.47
CA HIS A 15 0.45 17.32 7.10
C HIS A 15 -0.54 17.92 8.10
N THR A 16 -1.69 17.28 8.31
CA THR A 16 -2.71 17.77 9.24
C THR A 16 -2.28 17.75 10.71
N GLY A 17 -1.24 16.98 11.05
CA GLY A 17 -0.82 16.71 12.44
C GLY A 17 -1.73 15.72 13.17
N PHE A 18 -2.79 15.22 12.53
CA PHE A 18 -3.59 14.11 13.05
C PHE A 18 -2.85 12.80 12.89
N GLN A 19 -2.98 11.94 13.90
CA GLN A 19 -2.61 10.54 13.80
C GLN A 19 -3.86 9.68 13.65
N TYR A 20 -3.77 8.65 12.83
CA TYR A 20 -4.86 7.75 12.50
C TYR A 20 -4.66 6.39 13.16
N ASP A 21 -5.71 5.87 13.81
CA ASP A 21 -5.70 4.51 14.35
C ASP A 21 -5.69 3.47 13.22
N VAL A 22 -6.31 3.79 12.09
CA VAL A 22 -6.36 2.92 10.91
C VAL A 22 -6.20 3.73 9.63
N ILE A 23 -5.34 3.27 8.72
CA ILE A 23 -5.25 3.75 7.34
C ILE A 23 -5.47 2.58 6.39
N SER A 24 -6.30 2.77 5.37
CA SER A 24 -6.51 1.79 4.29
C SER A 24 -5.85 2.28 2.99
N CYS A 25 -4.90 1.50 2.47
CA CYS A 25 -4.23 1.74 1.18
C CYS A 25 -4.54 0.56 0.25
N LEU A 26 -5.61 0.68 -0.51
CA LEU A 26 -6.20 -0.46 -1.22
C LEU A 26 -5.90 -0.35 -2.73
N ASN A 27 -5.08 -1.26 -3.26
CA ASN A 27 -4.75 -1.36 -4.69
C ASN A 27 -4.26 -0.05 -5.30
N LEU A 28 -3.45 0.67 -4.51
CA LEU A 28 -2.85 1.96 -4.86
C LEU A 28 -1.34 1.86 -5.11
N LEU A 29 -0.65 0.94 -4.45
CA LEU A 29 0.81 0.90 -4.43
C LEU A 29 1.43 0.63 -5.81
N ASP A 30 0.75 -0.14 -6.66
CA ASP A 30 1.10 -0.42 -8.05
C ASP A 30 0.68 0.71 -9.02
N ARG A 31 -0.16 1.65 -8.57
CA ARG A 31 -0.71 2.77 -9.36
C ARG A 31 -0.23 4.14 -8.91
N CYS A 32 0.71 4.17 -7.97
CA CYS A 32 1.28 5.39 -7.41
C CYS A 32 2.62 5.73 -8.08
N GLU A 33 2.89 7.01 -8.31
CA GLU A 33 4.17 7.48 -8.85
C GLU A 33 5.32 7.39 -7.84
N HIS A 34 5.01 7.61 -6.56
CA HIS A 34 5.94 7.67 -5.43
C HIS A 34 5.53 6.70 -4.31
N PRO A 35 5.47 5.37 -4.57
CA PRO A 35 4.96 4.40 -3.61
C PRO A 35 5.78 4.29 -2.31
N LEU A 36 7.08 4.61 -2.32
CA LEU A 36 7.90 4.56 -1.11
C LEU A 36 7.64 5.78 -0.22
N HIS A 37 7.51 6.97 -0.81
CA HIS A 37 7.07 8.14 -0.06
C HIS A 37 5.66 7.96 0.51
N LEU A 38 4.74 7.38 -0.24
CA LEU A 38 3.40 7.06 0.27
C LEU A 38 3.46 6.17 1.52
N LEU A 39 4.27 5.11 1.50
CA LEU A 39 4.45 4.25 2.67
C LEU A 39 5.07 5.01 3.85
N GLN A 40 6.01 5.92 3.59
CA GLN A 40 6.60 6.79 4.61
C GLN A 40 5.56 7.73 5.23
N ASP A 41 4.75 8.40 4.41
CA ASP A 41 3.71 9.32 4.86
C ASP A 41 2.64 8.59 5.68
N ILE A 42 2.24 7.40 5.25
CA ILE A 42 1.32 6.54 6.02
C ILE A 42 1.93 6.20 7.37
N ARG A 43 3.20 5.77 7.41
CA ARG A 43 3.88 5.40 8.66
C ARG A 43 3.91 6.56 9.66
N LEU A 44 4.23 7.78 9.18
CA LEU A 44 4.29 8.98 10.01
C LEU A 44 2.91 9.46 10.48
N SER A 45 1.87 9.12 9.74
CA SER A 45 0.48 9.50 10.04
C SER A 45 -0.25 8.48 10.91
N LEU A 46 0.28 7.28 11.13
CA LEU A 46 -0.34 6.31 12.05
C LEU A 46 -0.05 6.67 13.51
N VAL A 47 -1.00 6.35 14.39
CA VAL A 47 -0.75 6.39 15.84
C VAL A 47 0.38 5.40 16.16
N PRO A 48 1.46 5.81 16.85
CA PRO A 48 2.55 4.92 17.22
C PRO A 48 2.07 3.70 18.00
N SER A 49 2.65 2.54 17.73
CA SER A 49 2.40 1.24 18.36
C SER A 49 0.98 0.63 18.19
N THR A 50 -0.06 1.45 18.15
CA THR A 50 -1.46 1.02 18.09
C THR A 50 -2.08 1.15 16.70
N GLY A 51 -1.57 2.06 15.87
CA GLY A 51 -2.06 2.28 14.52
C GLY A 51 -1.87 1.07 13.62
N ARG A 52 -2.81 0.86 12.67
CA ARG A 52 -2.78 -0.23 11.69
C ARG A 52 -2.97 0.26 10.26
N LEU A 53 -2.16 -0.26 9.37
CA LEU A 53 -2.32 -0.10 7.93
C LEU A 53 -2.94 -1.37 7.35
N ILE A 54 -4.08 -1.22 6.67
CA ILE A 54 -4.66 -2.24 5.81
C ILE A 54 -4.19 -1.95 4.40
N LEU A 55 -3.30 -2.79 3.86
CA LEU A 55 -2.73 -2.60 2.52
C LEU A 55 -3.16 -3.74 1.61
N ALA A 56 -3.75 -3.42 0.45
CA ALA A 56 -4.05 -4.39 -0.60
C ALA A 56 -3.12 -4.17 -1.80
N ALA A 57 -2.61 -5.26 -2.37
CA ALA A 57 -1.73 -5.24 -3.52
C ALA A 57 -1.96 -6.46 -4.40
N VAL A 58 -2.28 -6.20 -5.67
CA VAL A 58 -2.41 -7.21 -6.71
C VAL A 58 -1.07 -7.89 -6.97
N LEU A 59 -1.08 -9.22 -7.03
CA LEU A 59 0.07 -10.06 -7.36
C LEU A 59 -0.20 -10.88 -8.64
N PRO A 60 0.80 -11.06 -9.52
CA PRO A 60 2.18 -10.57 -9.41
C PRO A 60 2.28 -9.04 -9.52
N PHE A 61 3.15 -8.45 -8.70
CA PHE A 61 3.25 -7.00 -8.55
C PHE A 61 3.81 -6.35 -9.84
N GLN A 62 2.98 -5.56 -10.52
CA GLN A 62 3.29 -4.94 -11.81
C GLN A 62 2.93 -3.44 -11.79
N PRO A 63 3.82 -2.58 -11.28
CA PRO A 63 3.48 -1.18 -11.08
C PRO A 63 3.47 -0.39 -12.39
N TYR A 64 2.36 0.30 -12.66
CA TYR A 64 2.18 1.20 -13.79
C TYR A 64 1.23 2.35 -13.43
N VAL A 65 1.65 3.56 -13.77
CA VAL A 65 0.91 4.81 -13.51
C VAL A 65 0.37 5.36 -14.81
N GLU A 66 -0.88 5.81 -14.81
CA GLU A 66 -1.47 6.51 -15.95
C GLU A 66 -1.22 8.01 -15.83
N VAL A 67 -0.48 8.57 -16.78
CA VAL A 67 -0.20 10.02 -16.85
C VAL A 67 -0.60 10.52 -18.23
N GLY A 68 -1.68 11.33 -18.28
CA GLY A 68 -2.19 11.91 -19.51
C GLY A 68 -2.60 10.86 -20.56
N GLY A 69 -3.28 9.78 -20.12
CA GLY A 69 -3.73 8.69 -21.00
C GLY A 69 -2.62 7.73 -21.44
N LYS A 70 -1.42 7.81 -20.83
CA LYS A 70 -0.29 6.91 -21.14
C LYS A 70 0.16 6.17 -19.89
N TRP A 71 0.35 4.87 -20.03
CA TRP A 71 0.94 4.03 -18.99
C TRP A 71 2.45 4.21 -18.95
N GLN A 72 2.96 4.51 -17.77
CA GLN A 72 4.38 4.74 -17.50
C GLN A 72 4.81 4.00 -16.23
N ARG A 73 6.11 3.77 -16.08
CA ARG A 73 6.64 3.25 -14.82
C ARG A 73 6.63 4.34 -13.74
N PRO A 74 6.41 3.98 -12.47
CA PRO A 74 6.50 4.94 -11.37
C PRO A 74 7.92 5.51 -11.25
N LYS A 75 8.06 6.68 -10.62
CA LYS A 75 9.37 7.28 -10.36
C LYS A 75 10.12 6.47 -9.30
N GLU A 76 9.42 6.02 -8.27
CA GLU A 76 9.95 5.07 -7.29
C GLU A 76 9.60 3.64 -7.61
N HIS A 77 10.57 2.75 -7.42
CA HIS A 77 10.45 1.37 -7.84
C HIS A 77 10.47 0.44 -6.62
N ILE A 78 9.34 -0.21 -6.36
CA ILE A 78 9.28 -1.36 -5.47
C ILE A 78 9.65 -2.60 -6.30
N LYS A 79 10.78 -3.23 -5.93
CA LYS A 79 11.24 -4.47 -6.55
C LYS A 79 10.76 -5.65 -5.73
N VAL A 80 9.70 -6.30 -6.21
CA VAL A 80 9.21 -7.55 -5.61
C VAL A 80 9.89 -8.74 -6.30
N GLN A 81 10.54 -9.58 -5.51
CA GLN A 81 11.17 -10.82 -5.98
C GLN A 81 10.19 -11.99 -5.84
N GLY A 82 10.39 -13.02 -6.66
CA GLY A 82 9.53 -14.21 -6.68
C GLY A 82 8.66 -14.29 -7.93
N LYS A 83 8.32 -15.51 -8.30
CA LYS A 83 7.46 -15.86 -9.43
C LYS A 83 6.07 -16.32 -8.98
N THR A 84 5.97 -16.91 -7.80
CA THR A 84 4.67 -17.33 -7.25
C THR A 84 4.08 -16.24 -6.36
N TRP A 85 2.78 -16.35 -6.09
CA TRP A 85 2.10 -15.47 -5.15
C TRP A 85 2.76 -15.52 -3.77
N GLU A 86 3.07 -16.73 -3.28
CA GLU A 86 3.68 -16.96 -1.96
C GLU A 86 5.09 -16.35 -1.86
N GLU A 87 5.89 -16.47 -2.91
CA GLU A 87 7.23 -15.87 -2.96
C GLU A 87 7.15 -14.34 -2.92
N GLN A 88 6.22 -13.75 -3.68
CA GLN A 88 6.05 -12.29 -3.70
C GLN A 88 5.46 -11.74 -2.39
N VAL A 89 4.50 -12.44 -1.78
CA VAL A 89 4.00 -12.10 -0.43
C VAL A 89 5.12 -12.16 0.60
N THR A 90 5.95 -13.21 0.53
CA THR A 90 7.10 -13.36 1.41
C THR A 90 8.07 -12.20 1.23
N ASN A 91 8.41 -11.86 -0.02
CA ASN A 91 9.33 -10.77 -0.31
C ASN A 91 8.78 -9.39 0.09
N LEU A 92 7.50 -9.12 -0.17
CA LEU A 92 6.83 -7.91 0.32
C LEU A 92 6.93 -7.80 1.84
N SER A 93 6.66 -8.90 2.54
CA SER A 93 6.67 -8.95 4.01
C SER A 93 8.08 -8.75 4.59
N SER A 94 9.06 -9.53 4.13
CA SER A 94 10.39 -9.60 4.75
C SER A 94 11.34 -8.50 4.29
N GLU A 95 11.15 -7.97 3.07
CA GLU A 95 12.05 -6.99 2.47
C GLU A 95 11.39 -5.62 2.31
N VAL A 96 10.27 -5.53 1.58
CA VAL A 96 9.69 -4.22 1.18
C VAL A 96 9.10 -3.51 2.39
N PHE A 97 8.13 -4.13 3.07
CA PHE A 97 7.45 -3.52 4.23
C PHE A 97 8.40 -3.34 5.40
N ARG A 98 9.29 -4.32 5.64
CA ARG A 98 10.33 -4.19 6.67
C ARG A 98 11.23 -2.98 6.44
N LYS A 99 11.71 -2.74 5.21
CA LYS A 99 12.52 -1.57 4.87
C LYS A 99 11.73 -0.26 4.94
N ALA A 100 10.42 -0.32 4.68
CA ALA A 100 9.52 0.82 4.88
C ALA A 100 9.16 1.08 6.35
N GLY A 101 9.68 0.28 7.30
CA GLY A 101 9.44 0.45 8.74
C GLY A 101 8.12 -0.12 9.24
N PHE A 102 7.63 -1.18 8.57
CA PHE A 102 6.44 -1.92 8.96
C PHE A 102 6.75 -3.39 9.30
N GLU A 103 5.95 -3.94 10.20
CA GLU A 103 5.85 -5.38 10.47
C GLU A 103 4.48 -5.89 10.01
N VAL A 104 4.47 -7.06 9.38
CA VAL A 104 3.24 -7.75 8.99
C VAL A 104 2.66 -8.50 10.19
N GLU A 105 1.43 -8.19 10.57
CA GLU A 105 0.70 -8.93 11.60
C GLU A 105 -0.15 -10.06 11.01
N ALA A 106 -0.78 -9.80 9.85
CA ALA A 106 -1.60 -10.77 9.16
C ALA A 106 -1.57 -10.54 7.65
N VAL A 107 -1.80 -11.61 6.90
CA VAL A 107 -1.99 -11.57 5.45
C VAL A 107 -3.13 -12.51 5.07
N THR A 108 -3.91 -12.13 4.07
CA THR A 108 -4.92 -13.00 3.44
C THR A 108 -4.87 -12.84 1.93
N ARG A 109 -5.28 -13.89 1.21
CA ARG A 109 -5.42 -13.90 -0.25
C ARG A 109 -6.89 -13.73 -0.59
N LEU A 110 -7.21 -12.75 -1.44
CA LEU A 110 -8.59 -12.45 -1.86
C LEU A 110 -8.63 -12.25 -3.38
N PRO A 111 -9.80 -12.45 -4.02
CA PRO A 111 -9.98 -11.99 -5.40
C PRO A 111 -10.12 -10.46 -5.45
N TYR A 112 -9.40 -9.81 -6.36
CA TYR A 112 -9.63 -8.41 -6.71
C TYR A 112 -10.37 -8.32 -8.05
N LEU A 113 -11.58 -7.77 -8.00
CA LEU A 113 -12.39 -7.50 -9.19
C LEU A 113 -12.10 -6.08 -9.65
N CYS A 114 -11.63 -5.94 -10.88
CA CYS A 114 -11.40 -4.63 -11.49
C CYS A 114 -12.13 -4.50 -12.83
N GLU A 115 -12.34 -3.24 -13.23
CA GLU A 115 -13.00 -2.90 -14.48
C GLU A 115 -12.34 -3.61 -15.65
N GLY A 116 -13.18 -4.16 -16.52
CA GLY A 116 -12.75 -4.86 -17.70
C GLY A 116 -12.43 -3.92 -18.87
N ASP A 117 -12.54 -4.44 -20.08
CA ASP A 117 -12.35 -3.70 -21.31
C ASP A 117 -13.44 -4.07 -22.32
N MET A 118 -13.23 -3.72 -23.60
CA MET A 118 -14.19 -4.04 -24.66
C MET A 118 -14.40 -5.55 -24.91
N TYR A 119 -13.57 -6.42 -24.33
CA TYR A 119 -13.62 -7.88 -24.52
C TYR A 119 -14.08 -8.63 -23.28
N ASN A 120 -13.80 -8.11 -22.08
CA ASN A 120 -14.21 -8.72 -20.81
C ASN A 120 -14.90 -7.66 -19.94
N ASP A 121 -16.03 -8.00 -19.30
CA ASP A 121 -16.75 -7.06 -18.44
C ASP A 121 -15.97 -6.70 -17.16
N TYR A 122 -15.19 -7.65 -16.65
CA TYR A 122 -14.32 -7.47 -15.50
C TYR A 122 -13.17 -8.48 -15.52
N TYR A 123 -12.11 -8.13 -14.80
CA TYR A 123 -10.99 -9.02 -14.53
C TYR A 123 -11.01 -9.45 -13.06
N VAL A 124 -10.62 -10.71 -12.80
CA VAL A 124 -10.40 -11.23 -11.45
C VAL A 124 -8.91 -11.48 -11.29
N LEU A 125 -8.27 -10.74 -10.40
CA LEU A 125 -6.84 -10.82 -10.11
C LEU A 125 -6.61 -11.39 -8.71
N ASP A 126 -5.43 -11.94 -8.48
CA ASP A 126 -5.00 -12.39 -7.15
C ASP A 126 -4.54 -11.19 -6.32
N ASP A 127 -5.21 -10.95 -5.20
CA ASP A 127 -4.88 -9.87 -4.26
C ASP A 127 -4.25 -10.43 -2.98
N ALA A 128 -3.37 -9.64 -2.38
CA ALA A 128 -2.84 -9.88 -1.05
C ALA A 128 -3.20 -8.69 -0.17
N VAL A 129 -4.00 -8.96 0.87
CA VAL A 129 -4.37 -7.95 1.88
C VAL A 129 -3.58 -8.19 3.15
N PHE A 130 -2.82 -7.17 3.54
CA PHE A 130 -1.95 -7.16 4.70
C PHE A 130 -2.53 -6.27 5.80
N VAL A 131 -2.37 -6.71 7.04
CA VAL A 131 -2.45 -5.85 8.22
C VAL A 131 -1.02 -5.59 8.67
N LEU A 132 -0.63 -4.32 8.67
CA LEU A 132 0.71 -3.85 8.98
C LEU A 132 0.66 -2.95 10.23
N LYS A 133 1.67 -3.07 11.09
CA LYS A 133 1.94 -2.12 12.18
C LYS A 133 3.29 -1.45 11.96
N VAL A 134 3.48 -0.26 12.53
CA VAL A 134 4.79 0.41 12.54
C VAL A 134 5.77 -0.42 13.37
N SER A 135 6.98 -0.65 12.86
CA SER A 135 8.05 -1.34 13.60
C SER A 135 8.54 -0.51 14.78
N ASP A 136 8.78 -1.15 15.92
CA ASP A 136 9.27 -0.47 17.14
C ASP A 136 10.75 -0.08 17.09
N ASN A 137 11.46 -0.37 15.98
CA ASN A 137 12.87 -0.03 15.78
C ASN A 137 13.06 1.46 15.48
N THR A 138 12.79 2.30 16.47
CA THR A 138 13.26 3.69 16.52
C THR A 138 14.63 3.69 17.20
N SER A 139 15.66 3.28 16.47
CA SER A 139 17.04 3.54 16.85
C SER A 139 17.92 3.74 15.62
N GLU A 140 18.32 5.01 15.46
CA GLU A 140 19.53 5.52 14.79
C GLU A 140 19.59 5.54 13.25
N SER A 141 19.19 6.69 12.70
CA SER A 141 19.96 7.37 11.65
C SER A 141 19.85 8.87 11.87
N ALA A 142 20.57 9.36 12.90
CA ALA A 142 20.98 10.76 12.98
C ALA A 142 22.29 10.93 12.22
#